data_AF-A0A6B3GI48-F1
#
_entry.id   AF-A0A6B3GI48-F1
#
_cell.length_a   1.000
_cell.length_b   1.000
_cell.length_c   1.000
_cell.angle_alpha   90.00
_cell.angle_beta   90.00
_cell.angle_gamma   90.00
#
_symmetry.space_group_name_H-M   'P 1'
#
loop_
_entity.id
_entity.type
_entity.pdbx_description
1 polymer ?
#
loop_
_entity_poly.entity_id
_entity_poly.type
_entity_poly.pdbx_seq_one_letter_code
_entity_poly.pdbx_strand_id
1 'polypeptide(L)' 'MSSTDSPRGPIDSSRVPRYAGPATFARLPRLDEVGRTDVAVVGVPFDTGVSYRPGARFG' A
#
# COMPACT_ATOMS: atom_id res chain seq x y z
N MET A 1 27.61 4.91 -5.61
CA MET A 1 26.60 5.85 -5.06
C MET A 1 26.00 5.20 -3.83
N SER A 2 26.50 5.54 -2.64
CA SER A 2 26.05 4.97 -1.38
C SER A 2 24.82 5.75 -0.91
N SER A 3 23.63 5.17 -0.96
CA SER A 3 22.42 5.77 -0.39
C SER A 3 22.13 5.12 0.96
N THR A 4 22.40 5.85 2.04
CA THR A 4 22.11 5.52 3.45
C THR A 4 20.63 5.72 3.83
N ASP A 5 19.69 5.52 2.90
CA ASP A 5 18.26 5.58 3.23
C ASP A 5 17.76 4.16 3.52
N SER A 6 17.63 3.84 4.80
CA SER A 6 17.06 2.57 5.24
C SER A 6 15.60 2.49 4.80
N PRO A 7 15.13 1.37 4.21
CA PRO A 7 13.74 1.25 3.79
C PRO A 7 12.78 1.53 4.94
N ARG A 8 11.84 2.45 4.73
CA ARG A 8 10.78 2.74 5.69
C ARG A 8 9.74 1.62 5.64
N GLY A 9 9.67 0.83 6.72
CA GLY A 9 8.73 -0.27 6.86
C GLY A 9 7.33 0.14 7.34
N PRO A 10 6.45 -0.84 7.59
CA PRO A 10 5.12 -0.59 8.14
C PRO A 10 5.13 0.10 9.51
N ILE A 11 4.01 0.73 9.85
CA ILE A 11 3.81 1.35 11.17
C ILE A 11 3.90 0.28 12.27
N ASP A 12 4.63 0.59 13.34
CA ASP A 12 4.74 -0.25 14.53
C ASP A 12 3.37 -0.46 15.19
N SER A 13 2.90 -1.72 15.16
CA SER A 13 1.59 -2.11 15.66
C SER A 13 1.50 -2.18 17.19
N SER A 14 2.63 -2.15 17.90
CA SER A 14 2.65 -2.05 19.37
C SER A 14 2.34 -0.64 19.86
N ARG A 15 2.57 0.37 19.00
CA ARG A 15 2.33 1.78 19.29
C ARG A 15 1.05 2.31 18.66
N VAL A 16 0.71 1.83 17.45
CA VAL A 16 -0.52 2.20 16.75
C VAL A 16 -1.32 0.93 16.45
N PRO A 17 -2.52 0.76 17.05
CA PRO A 17 -3.31 -0.44 16.85
C PRO A 17 -3.66 -0.64 15.38
N ARG A 18 -3.83 -1.91 14.96
CA ARG A 18 -4.01 -2.27 13.54
C ARG A 18 -5.27 -1.70 12.89
N TYR A 19 -6.28 -1.36 13.68
CA TYR A 19 -7.53 -0.75 13.20
C TYR A 19 -7.44 0.78 13.04
N ALA A 20 -6.28 1.39 13.30
CA ALA A 20 -6.07 2.84 13.24
C ALA A 20 -5.02 3.24 12.20
N GLY A 21 -5.13 4.49 11.73
CA GLY A 21 -4.26 5.08 10.71
C GLY A 21 -4.71 4.77 9.27
N PRO A 22 -3.94 5.20 8.26
CA PRO A 22 -4.25 4.96 6.86
C PRO A 22 -4.28 3.46 6.51
N ALA A 23 -5.31 3.05 5.78
CA ALA A 23 -5.49 1.68 5.31
C ALA A 23 -4.72 1.39 4.00
N THR A 24 -3.40 1.64 4.00
CA THR A 24 -2.54 1.28 2.87
C THR A 24 -2.27 -0.24 2.82
N PHE A 25 -1.87 -0.75 1.66
CA PHE A 25 -1.51 -2.16 1.52
C PHE A 25 -0.42 -2.55 2.53
N ALA A 26 -0.69 -3.58 3.34
CA ALA A 26 0.19 -4.05 4.40
C ALA A 26 0.69 -2.95 5.38
N ARG A 27 -0.04 -1.83 5.49
CA ARG A 27 0.38 -0.64 6.27
C ARG A 27 1.71 -0.03 5.83
N LEU A 28 2.11 -0.23 4.58
CA LEU A 28 3.33 0.36 4.00
C LEU A 28 3.17 1.88 3.80
N PRO A 29 4.28 2.64 3.77
CA PRO A 29 4.25 4.06 3.44
C PRO A 29 3.67 4.35 2.06
N ARG A 30 3.08 5.53 1.91
CA ARG A 30 2.65 6.04 0.59
C ARG A 30 3.86 6.57 -0.19
N LEU A 31 3.73 6.71 -1.51
CA LEU A 31 4.83 7.19 -2.36
C LEU A 31 5.28 8.61 -2.02
N ASP A 32 4.38 9.45 -1.51
CA ASP A 32 4.70 10.82 -1.03
C ASP A 32 5.46 10.84 0.31
N GLU A 33 5.65 9.68 0.95
CA GLU A 33 6.28 9.54 2.27
C GLU A 33 7.69 8.94 2.20
N VAL A 34 8.17 8.63 0.99
CA VAL A 34 9.48 8.02 0.72
C VAL A 34 10.19 8.72 -0.45
N GLY A 35 11.51 8.89 -0.37
CA GLY A 35 12.29 9.50 -1.44
C GLY A 35 12.59 8.56 -2.60
N ARG A 36 12.49 7.25 -2.38
CA ARG A 36 12.78 6.20 -3.37
C ARG A 36 11.85 5.00 -3.16
N THR A 37 11.50 4.35 -4.27
CA THR A 37 10.69 3.12 -4.26
C THR A 37 11.23 2.15 -5.31
N ASP A 38 11.68 0.98 -4.88
CA ASP A 38 12.14 -0.07 -5.80
C ASP A 38 11.00 -1.01 -6.23
N VAL A 39 9.98 -1.18 -5.36
CA VAL A 39 8.77 -1.99 -5.63
C VAL A 39 7.55 -1.23 -5.12
N ALA A 40 6.53 -1.11 -5.97
CA ALA A 40 5.26 -0.48 -5.64
C ALA A 40 4.10 -1.49 -5.72
N VAL A 41 3.16 -1.39 -4.78
CA VAL A 41 1.86 -2.09 -4.86
C VAL A 41 0.82 -1.12 -5.40
N VAL A 42 0.14 -1.50 -6.48
CA VAL A 42 -0.80 -0.64 -7.18
C VAL A 42 -2.16 -1.35 -7.26
N GLY A 43 -3.21 -0.71 -6.75
CA GLY A 43 -4.58 -1.17 -6.92
C GLY A 43 -5.13 -0.73 -8.29
N VAL A 44 -5.81 -1.64 -8.99
CA VAL A 44 -6.52 -1.36 -10.24
C VAL A 44 -8.00 -1.71 -10.04
N PRO A 45 -8.84 -0.75 -9.59
CA PRO A 45 -10.24 -1.02 -9.25
C PRO A 45 -11.11 -1.08 -10.51
N PHE A 46 -11.02 -2.19 -11.24
CA PHE A 46 -11.67 -2.36 -12.54
C PHE A 46 -12.35 -3.72 -12.65
N ASP A 47 -13.61 -3.73 -13.14
CA ASP A 47 -14.36 -4.96 -13.37
C ASP A 47 -15.33 -4.90 -14.56
N THR A 48 -15.23 -3.93 -15.46
CA THR A 48 -16.21 -3.78 -16.56
C THR A 48 -16.09 -4.87 -17.64
N GLY A 49 -15.05 -5.71 -17.58
CA GLY A 49 -14.83 -6.83 -18.49
C GLY A 49 -15.38 -8.17 -18.02
N VAL A 50 -16.04 -8.25 -16.86
CA VAL A 50 -16.56 -9.51 -16.32
C VAL A 50 -17.90 -9.89 -16.97
N SER A 51 -18.10 -11.17 -17.25
CA SER A 51 -19.30 -11.70 -17.93
C SER A 51 -20.44 -12.09 -16.99
N TYR A 52 -20.21 -12.07 -15.68
CA TYR A 52 -21.21 -12.46 -14.68
C TYR A 52 -21.20 -11.50 -13.48
N ARG A 53 -20.97 -11.98 -12.25
CA ARG A 53 -21.06 -11.16 -11.04
C ARG A 53 -19.94 -10.09 -11.00
N PRO A 54 -20.28 -8.79 -11.05
CA PRO A 54 -19.32 -7.71 -10.83
C PRO A 54 -19.01 -7.55 -9.33
N GLY A 55 -17.99 -6.75 -9.01
CA GLY A 55 -17.60 -6.44 -7.63
C GLY A 55 -16.08 -6.42 -7.38
N ALA A 56 -15.27 -6.97 -8.29
CA ALA A 56 -13.81 -7.02 -8.14
C ALA A 56 -13.16 -5.63 -8.04
N ARG A 57 -13.85 -4.58 -8.52
CA ARG A 57 -13.39 -3.17 -8.37
C ARG A 57 -13.27 -2.71 -6.92
N PHE A 58 -13.89 -3.42 -5.97
CA PHE A 58 -13.88 -3.10 -4.53
C PHE A 58 -12.92 -3.99 -3.72
N GLY A 59 -12.07 -4.76 -4.39
CA GLY A 59 -11.06 -5.63 -3.75
C GLY A 59 -9.87 -4.88 -3.15
#